data_AF-A0A976GQ00-F1
#
_entry.id   AF-A0A976GQ00-F1
#
_cell.length_a   1.000
_cell.length_b   1.000
_cell.length_c   1.000
_cell.angle_alpha   90.00
_cell.angle_beta   90.00
_cell.angle_gamma   90.00
#
_symmetry.space_group_name_H-M   'P 1'
#
loop_
_entity.id
_entity.type
_entity.pdbx_description
1 polymer ?
#
loop_
_entity_poly.entity_id
_entity_poly.type
_entity_poly.pdbx_seq_one_letter_code
_entity_poly.pdbx_strand_id
1 'polypeptide(L)'
;MKHIMVRLGLLCFVGLLAGCIHSSRVQLDYIEVRDECRSISENSLSERAAKERINIENTPQGAKNRNALLAQIFSECMRERGWTVAAPRSAKRPPAPPPAPPSPPSNPIRYMPAETPMPAGRRPINPAYYR
;
A
#
# COMPACT_ATOMS: atom_id res chain seq x y z
N MET A 1 10.00 42.38 -29.26
CA MET A 1 10.62 41.46 -28.27
C MET A 1 9.62 40.80 -27.31
N LYS A 2 8.51 41.45 -26.89
CA LYS A 2 7.52 40.85 -25.96
C LYS A 2 6.80 39.58 -26.46
N HIS A 3 6.62 39.39 -27.77
CA HIS A 3 5.92 38.22 -28.32
C HIS A 3 6.73 36.91 -28.27
N ILE A 4 8.06 36.97 -28.09
CA ILE A 4 8.93 35.79 -28.07
C ILE A 4 8.83 35.05 -26.72
N MET A 5 8.67 35.78 -25.61
CA MET A 5 8.54 35.17 -24.27
C MET A 5 7.20 34.43 -24.09
N VAL A 6 6.12 34.86 -24.75
CA VAL A 6 4.80 34.21 -24.63
C VAL A 6 4.79 32.84 -25.33
N ARG A 7 5.53 32.69 -26.42
CA ARG A 7 5.60 31.41 -27.16
C ARG A 7 6.46 30.36 -26.47
N LEU A 8 7.48 30.78 -25.70
CA LEU A 8 8.33 29.86 -24.93
C LEU A 8 7.61 29.29 -23.70
N GLY A 9 6.78 30.09 -23.03
CA GLY A 9 5.99 29.63 -21.88
C GLY A 9 4.91 28.60 -22.23
N LEU A 10 4.29 28.74 -23.41
CA LEU A 10 3.23 27.83 -23.86
C LEU A 10 3.77 26.43 -24.22
N LEU A 11 5.00 26.34 -24.75
CA LEU A 11 5.63 25.05 -25.10
C LEU A 11 6.05 24.24 -23.86
N CYS A 12 6.43 24.89 -22.75
CA CYS A 12 6.70 24.19 -21.49
C CYS A 12 5.43 23.60 -20.86
N PHE A 13 4.28 24.27 -20.97
CA PHE A 13 3.04 23.82 -20.35
C PHE A 13 2.45 22.58 -21.04
N VAL A 14 2.60 22.47 -22.37
CA VAL A 14 2.11 21.31 -23.13
C VAL A 14 3.00 20.07 -22.89
N GLY A 15 4.31 20.24 -22.69
CA GLY A 15 5.23 19.13 -22.38
C GLY A 15 4.99 18.48 -21.02
N LEU A 16 4.57 19.26 -20.01
CA LEU A 16 4.25 18.75 -18.67
C LEU A 16 2.97 17.90 -18.63
N LEU A 17 2.01 18.12 -19.53
CA LEU A 17 0.74 17.40 -19.55
C LEU A 17 0.85 16.03 -20.25
N ALA A 18 1.77 15.85 -21.19
CA ALA A 18 2.00 14.58 -21.87
C ALA A 18 2.63 13.51 -20.95
N GLY A 19 3.36 13.91 -19.90
CA GLY A 19 3.98 12.99 -18.94
C GLY A 19 3.00 12.29 -17.99
N CYS A 20 1.81 12.86 -17.77
CA CYS A 20 0.81 12.28 -16.86
C CYS A 20 0.08 11.07 -17.44
N ILE A 21 -0.06 10.99 -18.77
CA ILE A 21 -0.87 9.96 -19.43
C ILE A 21 -0.12 8.62 -19.54
N HIS A 22 1.21 8.64 -19.67
CA HIS A 22 1.99 7.40 -19.74
C HIS A 22 2.08 6.67 -18.40
N SER A 23 1.96 7.40 -17.28
CA SER A 23 2.01 6.82 -15.93
C SER A 23 0.78 5.99 -15.57
N SER A 24 -0.38 6.19 -16.23
CA SER A 24 -1.62 5.49 -15.87
C SER A 24 -1.64 4.03 -16.32
N ARG A 25 -1.02 3.71 -17.47
CA ARG A 25 -0.98 2.34 -18.00
C ARG A 25 -0.12 1.42 -17.15
N VAL A 26 1.09 1.85 -16.83
CA VAL A 26 2.02 1.11 -15.96
C VAL A 26 1.41 0.89 -14.56
N GLN A 27 0.63 1.85 -14.05
CA GLN A 27 -0.08 1.69 -12.78
C GLN A 27 -1.21 0.67 -12.84
N LEU A 28 -1.98 0.64 -13.93
CA LEU A 28 -3.04 -0.36 -14.13
C LEU A 28 -2.46 -1.77 -14.22
N ASP A 29 -1.45 -1.97 -15.07
CA ASP A 29 -0.77 -3.27 -15.23
C ASP A 29 -0.16 -3.74 -13.90
N TYR A 30 0.45 -2.81 -13.15
CA TYR A 30 0.97 -3.11 -11.82
C TYR A 30 -0.13 -3.56 -10.86
N ILE A 31 -1.29 -2.88 -10.83
CA ILE A 31 -2.39 -3.22 -9.93
C ILE A 31 -2.95 -4.60 -10.26
N GLU A 32 -3.16 -4.90 -11.54
CA GLU A 32 -3.65 -6.20 -12.00
C GLU A 32 -2.70 -7.33 -11.58
N VAL A 33 -1.40 -7.19 -11.89
CA VAL A 33 -0.39 -8.18 -11.52
C VAL A 33 -0.26 -8.33 -10.00
N ARG A 34 -0.33 -7.22 -9.26
CA ARG A 34 -0.30 -7.22 -7.79
C ARG A 34 -1.46 -8.03 -7.22
N ASP A 35 -2.67 -7.81 -7.72
CA ASP A 35 -3.87 -8.48 -7.20
C ASP A 35 -3.88 -9.98 -7.55
N GLU A 36 -3.38 -10.34 -8.74
CA GLU A 36 -3.14 -11.74 -9.12
C GLU A 36 -2.11 -12.41 -8.19
N CYS A 37 -0.94 -11.79 -8.01
CA CYS A 37 0.11 -12.33 -7.13
C CYS A 37 -0.34 -12.41 -5.66
N ARG A 38 -1.20 -11.48 -5.20
CA ARG A 38 -1.80 -11.56 -3.87
C ARG A 38 -2.67 -12.81 -3.73
N SER A 39 -3.57 -13.05 -4.68
CA SER A 39 -4.43 -14.24 -4.69
C SER A 39 -3.61 -15.54 -4.68
N ILE A 40 -2.55 -15.61 -5.51
CA ILE A 40 -1.63 -16.75 -5.56
C ILE A 40 -0.95 -16.97 -4.21
N SER A 41 -0.48 -15.91 -3.56
CA SER A 41 0.18 -16.01 -2.25
C SER A 41 -0.76 -16.52 -1.15
N GLU A 42 -2.01 -16.07 -1.14
CA GLU A 42 -3.02 -16.49 -0.16
C GLU A 42 -3.42 -17.97 -0.37
N ASN A 43 -3.60 -18.40 -1.63
CA ASN A 43 -3.91 -19.80 -1.97
C ASN A 43 -2.74 -20.75 -1.73
N SER A 44 -1.52 -20.34 -2.04
CA SER A 44 -0.32 -21.16 -1.81
C SER A 44 -0.07 -21.38 -0.32
N LEU A 45 -0.41 -20.39 0.51
CA LEU A 45 -0.25 -20.50 1.95
C LEU A 45 -1.29 -21.45 2.57
N SER A 46 -2.53 -21.44 2.10
CA SER A 46 -3.56 -22.36 2.58
C SER A 46 -3.23 -23.81 2.21
N GLU A 47 -2.69 -24.06 1.01
CA GLU A 47 -2.25 -25.40 0.61
C GLU A 47 -1.06 -25.90 1.45
N ARG A 48 -0.07 -25.04 1.71
CA ARG A 48 1.05 -25.38 2.60
C ARG A 48 0.59 -25.61 4.03
N ALA A 49 -0.30 -24.76 4.56
CA ALA A 49 -0.86 -24.94 5.89
C ALA A 49 -1.71 -26.22 6.02
N ALA A 50 -2.31 -26.71 4.92
CA ALA A 50 -3.00 -28.00 4.91
C ALA A 50 -2.02 -29.19 4.91
N LYS A 51 -0.88 -29.06 4.24
CA LYS A 51 0.13 -30.12 4.09
C LYS A 51 1.07 -30.23 5.29
N GLU A 52 1.58 -29.09 5.73
CA GLU A 52 2.26 -28.94 7.01
C GLU A 52 1.17 -28.84 8.07
N ARG A 53 0.85 -29.95 8.77
CA ARG A 53 0.07 -29.92 10.03
C ARG A 53 0.82 -29.17 11.14
N ILE A 54 1.54 -28.10 10.81
CA ILE A 54 2.20 -27.24 11.77
C ILE A 54 1.09 -26.46 12.43
N ASN A 55 1.01 -26.64 13.74
CA ASN A 55 0.14 -25.92 14.65
C ASN A 55 0.62 -24.46 14.77
N ILE A 56 0.69 -23.73 13.65
CA ILE A 56 1.13 -22.32 13.54
C ILE A 56 0.09 -21.40 14.19
N GLU A 57 -1.14 -21.88 14.37
CA GLU A 57 -2.31 -21.05 14.52
C GLU A 57 -2.39 -20.27 15.85
N ASN A 58 -1.62 -20.63 16.89
CA ASN A 58 -1.81 -20.01 18.22
C ASN A 58 -0.56 -19.37 18.84
N THR A 59 0.53 -19.20 18.09
CA THR A 59 1.71 -18.48 18.62
C THR A 59 1.96 -17.16 17.88
N PRO A 60 2.29 -16.07 18.59
CA PRO A 60 2.71 -14.81 17.97
C PRO A 60 3.89 -14.97 16.99
N GLN A 61 4.70 -16.01 17.19
CA GLN A 61 5.82 -16.36 16.31
C GLN A 61 5.34 -17.00 15.00
N GLY A 62 4.30 -17.82 15.05
CA GLY A 62 3.68 -18.42 13.86
C GLY A 62 3.11 -17.38 12.90
N ALA A 63 2.43 -16.35 13.43
CA ALA A 63 1.91 -15.25 12.62
C ALA A 63 3.01 -14.45 11.90
N LYS A 64 4.17 -14.23 12.54
CA LYS A 64 5.32 -13.58 11.91
C LYS A 64 5.88 -14.41 10.76
N ASN A 65 6.02 -15.72 10.95
CA ASN A 65 6.51 -16.62 9.92
C ASN A 65 5.54 -16.70 8.73
N ARG A 66 4.23 -16.71 9.00
CA ARG A 66 3.18 -16.67 7.97
C ARG A 66 3.31 -15.42 7.10
N ASN A 67 3.44 -14.25 7.71
CA ASN A 67 3.57 -12.98 6.98
C ASN A 67 4.88 -12.91 6.18
N ALA A 68 5.98 -13.44 6.73
CA ALA A 68 7.25 -13.53 6.02
C ALA A 68 7.14 -14.43 4.78
N LEU A 69 6.46 -15.57 4.90
CA LEU A 69 6.24 -16.50 3.78
C LEU A 69 5.32 -15.88 2.71
N LEU A 70 4.24 -15.19 3.10
CA LEU A 70 3.39 -14.45 2.16
C LEU A 70 4.20 -13.40 1.39
N ALA A 71 4.99 -12.61 2.10
CA ALA A 71 5.84 -11.60 1.49
C ALA A 71 6.85 -12.22 0.51
N GLN A 72 7.41 -13.39 0.84
CA GLN A 72 8.33 -14.13 -0.03
C GLN A 72 7.64 -14.62 -1.31
N ILE A 73 6.52 -15.34 -1.19
CA ILE A 73 5.77 -15.88 -2.34
C ILE A 73 5.28 -14.73 -3.23
N PHE A 74 4.76 -13.66 -2.61
CA PHE A 74 4.33 -12.47 -3.33
C PHE A 74 5.49 -11.80 -4.09
N SER A 75 6.64 -11.62 -3.44
CA SER A 75 7.82 -11.00 -4.06
C SER A 75 8.36 -11.84 -5.23
N GLU A 76 8.32 -13.16 -5.09
CA GLU A 76 8.71 -14.09 -6.14
C GLU A 76 7.77 -14.01 -7.35
N CYS A 77 6.45 -14.03 -7.13
CA CYS A 77 5.46 -13.87 -8.19
C CYS A 77 5.62 -12.55 -8.95
N MET A 78 5.79 -11.44 -8.24
CA MET A 78 6.01 -10.13 -8.88
C MET A 78 7.29 -10.14 -9.72
N ARG A 79 8.36 -10.77 -9.23
CA ARG A 79 9.65 -10.89 -9.93
C ARG A 79 9.52 -11.69 -11.23
N GLU A 80 8.79 -12.80 -11.22
CA GLU A 80 8.52 -13.60 -12.43
C GLU A 80 7.76 -12.82 -13.49
N ARG A 81 6.90 -11.88 -13.07
CA ARG A 81 6.16 -10.96 -13.94
C ARG A 81 6.98 -9.72 -14.36
N GLY A 82 8.28 -9.70 -14.06
CA GLY A 82 9.18 -8.60 -14.42
C GLY A 82 9.13 -7.39 -13.48
N TRP A 83 8.39 -7.47 -12.38
CA TRP A 83 8.30 -6.40 -11.38
C TRP A 83 9.27 -6.62 -10.25
N THR A 84 10.17 -5.66 -10.04
CA THR A 84 11.09 -5.70 -8.89
C THR A 84 10.44 -5.02 -7.69
N VAL A 85 9.93 -5.81 -6.74
CA VAL A 85 9.53 -5.27 -5.43
C VAL A 85 10.82 -4.91 -4.71
N ALA A 86 11.05 -3.62 -4.47
CA ALA A 86 12.18 -3.19 -3.65
C ALA A 86 12.03 -3.86 -2.29
N ALA A 87 12.89 -4.84 -2.00
CA ALA A 87 12.99 -5.38 -0.65
C ALA A 87 13.17 -4.18 0.30
N PRO A 88 12.49 -4.17 1.46
CA PRO A 88 12.69 -3.09 2.41
C PRO A 88 14.18 -3.05 2.73
N ARG A 89 14.90 -2.08 2.16
CA ARG A 89 16.28 -1.82 2.51
C ARG A 89 16.25 -1.63 4.01
N SER A 90 16.92 -2.50 4.75
CA SER A 90 17.02 -2.44 6.21
C SER A 90 17.19 -0.98 6.57
N ALA A 91 16.15 -0.38 7.14
CA ALA A 91 16.03 1.07 7.21
C ALA A 91 17.32 1.59 7.83
N LYS A 92 18.13 2.30 7.04
CA LYS A 92 19.26 3.03 7.59
C LYS A 92 18.63 3.93 8.64
N ARG A 93 18.97 3.67 9.91
CA ARG A 93 18.33 4.27 11.08
C ARG A 93 18.05 5.74 10.76
N PRO A 94 16.79 6.20 10.80
CA PRO A 94 16.50 7.59 10.48
C PRO A 94 17.41 8.46 11.36
N PRO A 95 18.04 9.51 10.80
CA PRO A 95 18.85 10.42 11.60
C PRO A 95 18.01 10.88 12.79
N ALA A 96 18.63 10.91 13.97
CA ALA A 96 17.94 11.28 15.20
C ALA A 96 17.17 12.59 14.96
N PRO A 97 15.88 12.66 15.36
CA PRO A 97 15.13 13.90 15.22
C PRO A 97 15.91 15.02 15.91
N PRO A 98 15.94 16.23 15.34
CA PRO A 98 16.53 17.38 16.03
C PRO A 98 15.87 17.52 17.41
N PRO A 99 16.61 17.98 18.43
CA PRO A 99 16.08 18.17 19.77
C PRO A 99 14.80 19.00 19.70
N ALA A 100 13.74 18.51 20.32
CA ALA A 100 12.45 19.18 20.32
C ALA A 100 12.60 20.61 20.88
N PRO A 101 11.98 21.61 20.26
CA PRO A 101 11.90 22.94 20.87
C PRO A 101 11.22 22.84 22.24
N PRO A 102 11.60 23.70 23.20
CA PRO A 102 11.01 23.70 24.54
C PRO A 102 9.49 23.85 24.42
N SER A 103 8.75 22.97 25.10
CA SER A 103 7.29 22.96 25.07
C SER A 103 6.76 24.31 25.60
N PRO A 104 5.81 24.95 24.89
CA PRO A 104 5.11 26.11 25.44
C PRO A 104 4.32 25.69 26.70
N PRO A 105 4.09 26.62 27.64
CA PRO A 105 3.34 26.33 28.87
C PRO A 105 1.97 25.76 28.53
N SER A 106 1.69 24.57 29.08
CA SER A 106 0.40 23.88 28.97
C SER A 106 -0.70 24.74 29.61
N ASN A 107 -1.45 25.45 28.79
CA ASN A 107 -2.79 25.89 29.20
C ASN A 107 -3.71 24.66 29.22
N PRO A 108 -4.50 24.45 30.28
CA PRO A 108 -5.45 23.34 30.34
C PRO A 108 -6.55 23.55 29.29
N ILE A 109 -6.46 22.80 28.20
CA ILE A 109 -7.54 22.70 27.20
C ILE A 109 -8.69 21.93 27.84
N ARG A 110 -9.82 22.64 28.01
CA ARG A 110 -11.13 22.09 28.37
C ARG A 110 -11.56 21.15 27.24
N TYR A 111 -11.56 19.84 27.49
CA TYR A 111 -12.05 18.85 26.53
C TYR A 111 -13.57 19.01 26.34
N MET A 112 -14.02 19.24 25.11
CA MET A 112 -15.37 18.82 24.69
C MET A 112 -15.27 17.44 24.03
N PRO A 113 -16.19 16.51 24.34
CA PRO A 113 -16.22 15.20 23.68
C PRO A 113 -16.79 15.34 22.27
N ALA A 114 -16.03 14.92 21.27
CA ALA A 114 -16.52 14.78 19.90
C ALA A 114 -17.27 13.45 19.78
N GLU A 115 -18.59 13.49 19.83
CA GLU A 115 -19.43 12.38 19.36
C GLU A 115 -19.27 12.24 17.84
N THR A 116 -18.66 11.16 17.40
CA THR A 116 -18.69 10.76 15.99
C THR A 116 -19.57 9.52 15.86
N PRO A 117 -20.72 9.59 15.17
CA PRO A 117 -21.54 8.42 14.92
C PRO A 117 -20.81 7.49 13.94
N MET A 118 -20.60 6.23 14.32
CA MET A 118 -20.13 5.21 13.39
C MET A 118 -21.24 4.85 12.39
N PRO A 119 -20.99 4.79 11.08
CA PRO A 119 -21.95 4.27 10.12
C PRO A 119 -22.11 2.75 10.31
N ALA A 120 -23.36 2.34 10.53
CA ALA A 120 -23.77 0.95 10.63
C ALA A 120 -23.39 0.17 9.35
N GLY A 121 -22.87 -1.04 9.56
CA GLY A 121 -22.36 -1.93 8.53
C GLY A 121 -23.33 -2.22 7.38
N ARG A 122 -22.80 -2.22 6.16
CA ARG A 122 -23.43 -2.87 5.02
C ARG A 122 -23.27 -4.38 5.18
N ARG A 123 -24.39 -5.08 5.32
CA ARG A 123 -24.45 -6.54 5.22
C ARG A 123 -24.12 -6.97 3.77
N PRO A 124 -23.39 -8.08 3.56
CA PRO A 124 -23.22 -8.65 2.24
C PRO A 124 -24.56 -9.16 1.70
N ILE A 125 -24.86 -8.82 0.45
CA ILE A 125 -26.01 -9.33 -0.30
C ILE A 125 -25.65 -10.75 -0.76
N ASN A 126 -26.43 -11.74 -0.33
CA ASN A 126 -26.28 -13.12 -0.75
C ASN A 126 -26.94 -13.30 -2.13
N PRO A 127 -26.21 -13.68 -3.20
CA PRO A 127 -26.76 -13.79 -4.55
C PRO A 127 -27.59 -15.07 -4.80
N ALA A 128 -27.92 -15.86 -3.79
CA ALA A 128 -28.58 -17.16 -3.95
C ALA A 128 -30.08 -17.14 -4.36
N TYR A 129 -30.64 -16.00 -4.76
CA TYR A 129 -32.10 -15.84 -5.02
C TYR A 129 -32.47 -15.43 -6.45
N TYR A 130 -31.69 -15.85 -7.44
CA TYR A 130 -32.15 -15.82 -8.85
C TYR A 130 -32.01 -17.22 -9.45
N ARG A 131 -33.07 -18.02 -9.26
CA ARG A 131 -33.35 -19.21 -10.05
C ARG A 131 -34.84 -19.27 -10.35
#